data_AF-A0A352PV26-F1
#
_entry.id   AF-A0A352PV26-F1
#
_cell.length_a   1.000
_cell.length_b   1.000
_cell.length_c   1.000
_cell.angle_alpha   90.00
_cell.angle_beta   90.00
_cell.angle_gamma   90.00
#
_symmetry.space_group_name_H-M   'P 1'
#
loop_
_entity.id
_entity.type
_entity.pdbx_description
1 polymer ?
#
loop_
_entity_poly.entity_id
_entity_poly.type
_entity_poly.pdbx_seq_one_letter_code
_entity_poly.pdbx_strand_id
1 'polypeptide(L)'
;MSVEYRRIQKTMCWFWLIIIWCGFLAPACTSVRKAQSGQEPGQNDEAARRQWDEGMTAFQQGDYETAQRCFEVVSKRAVNEGIRRKALYALACTRLLLAQTEADYQAALHLWGLWNQLAPAKLSEEDPRMMGLLLPRLYSAELTKATPATPSSFQPASKSGGNQTVKVVRDRECERQLRESDQEVQRLKRQIRTLRLQIDALEAIHRKIQEKKKEVSTP
;
A
#
# COMPACT_ATOMS: atom_id res chain seq x y z
N MET A 1 69.06 -0.84 -42.09
CA MET A 1 68.51 -1.04 -40.73
C MET A 1 68.85 0.15 -39.81
N SER A 2 68.34 1.37 -40.09
CA SER A 2 68.63 2.54 -39.21
C SER A 2 67.62 3.69 -39.32
N VAL A 3 66.31 3.41 -39.54
CA VAL A 3 65.31 4.50 -39.68
C VAL A 3 64.05 4.30 -38.81
N GLU A 4 63.67 3.07 -38.44
CA GLU A 4 62.42 2.87 -37.67
C GLU A 4 62.55 3.06 -36.16
N TYR A 5 63.75 3.02 -35.57
CA TYR A 5 63.90 3.08 -34.11
C TYR A 5 63.74 4.48 -33.50
N ARG A 6 63.79 5.55 -34.31
CA ARG A 6 63.76 6.94 -33.81
C ARG A 6 62.36 7.54 -33.66
N ARG A 7 61.30 6.84 -34.10
CA ARG A 7 59.93 7.39 -34.09
C ARG A 7 59.09 6.95 -32.88
N ILE A 8 59.46 5.86 -32.21
CA ILE A 8 58.73 5.31 -31.04
C ILE A 8 59.16 5.99 -29.72
N GLN A 9 60.37 6.55 -29.67
CA GLN A 9 60.90 7.14 -28.42
C GLN A 9 60.37 8.56 -28.11
N LYS A 10 59.72 9.24 -29.07
CA LYS A 10 59.20 10.61 -28.89
C LYS A 10 57.73 10.67 -28.46
N THR A 11 56.94 9.61 -28.69
CA THR A 11 55.53 9.58 -28.28
C THR A 11 55.32 9.07 -26.85
N MET A 12 56.30 8.35 -26.27
CA MET A 12 56.19 7.85 -24.90
C MET A 12 56.51 8.88 -23.80
N CYS A 13 57.23 9.97 -24.10
CA CYS A 13 57.45 11.05 -23.12
C CYS A 13 56.27 12.00 -22.95
N TRP A 14 55.37 12.09 -23.93
CA TRP A 14 54.25 13.05 -23.87
C TRP A 14 53.06 12.51 -23.06
N PHE A 15 52.84 11.18 -23.07
CA PHE A 15 51.76 10.57 -22.31
C PHE A 15 52.00 10.52 -20.79
N TRP A 16 53.26 10.52 -20.33
CA TRP A 16 53.57 10.54 -18.90
C TRP A 16 53.46 11.92 -18.23
N LEU A 17 53.51 13.01 -19.01
CA LEU A 17 53.40 14.38 -18.47
C LEU A 17 51.95 14.84 -18.23
N ILE A 18 50.95 14.19 -18.82
CA ILE A 18 49.53 14.52 -18.62
C ILE A 18 48.98 13.89 -17.33
N ILE A 19 49.51 12.73 -16.91
CA ILE A 19 49.04 12.01 -15.71
C ILE A 19 49.51 12.70 -14.41
N ILE A 20 50.56 13.52 -14.47
CA ILE A 20 51.16 14.19 -13.30
C ILE A 20 50.52 15.56 -13.00
N TRP A 21 49.65 16.07 -13.88
CA TRP A 21 49.04 17.41 -13.77
C TRP A 21 47.51 17.38 -13.60
N CYS A 22 47.01 16.47 -12.75
CA CYS A 22 45.65 16.52 -12.17
C CYS A 22 45.64 16.14 -10.67
N GLY A 23 46.82 16.03 -10.05
CA GLY A 23 46.94 15.95 -8.60
C GLY A 23 47.01 17.35 -8.02
N PHE A 24 46.14 17.63 -7.05
CA PHE A 24 46.08 18.84 -6.21
C PHE A 24 45.23 20.01 -6.72
N LEU A 25 43.91 19.87 -6.53
CA LEU A 25 43.11 20.88 -5.81
C LEU A 25 42.17 20.15 -4.84
N ALA A 26 42.14 20.66 -3.61
CA ALA A 26 41.76 19.98 -2.37
C ALA A 26 40.23 19.99 -2.08
N PRO A 27 39.79 19.91 -0.81
CA PRO A 27 39.44 18.71 -0.06
C PRO A 27 37.94 18.67 0.30
N ALA A 28 37.30 17.50 0.24
CA ALA A 28 36.00 17.31 0.89
C ALA A 28 35.80 15.84 1.21
N CYS A 29 35.41 15.57 2.45
CA CYS A 29 35.02 14.28 2.98
C CYS A 29 34.14 13.49 2.00
N THR A 30 34.70 12.53 1.30
CA THR A 30 33.93 11.46 0.67
C THR A 30 34.19 10.20 1.46
N SER A 31 33.46 10.10 2.57
CA SER A 31 33.00 8.78 2.99
C SER A 31 32.22 8.26 1.77
N VAL A 32 32.88 7.45 0.94
CA VAL A 32 32.22 6.53 0.04
C VAL A 32 31.52 5.53 0.96
N ARG A 33 30.42 5.98 1.58
CA ARG A 33 29.29 5.13 1.84
C ARG A 33 28.89 4.66 0.47
N LYS A 34 29.41 3.49 0.14
CA LYS A 34 28.75 2.54 -0.72
C LYS A 34 27.32 2.48 -0.20
N ALA A 35 26.44 3.30 -0.78
CA ALA A 35 25.00 3.21 -0.61
C ALA A 35 24.56 1.94 -1.37
N GLN A 36 25.11 0.80 -0.96
CA GLN A 36 24.39 -0.45 -1.03
C GLN A 36 23.32 -0.32 0.04
N SER A 37 22.23 0.37 -0.32
CA SER A 37 20.92 0.03 0.21
C SER A 37 20.61 -1.40 -0.26
N GLY A 38 21.32 -2.37 0.34
CA GLY A 38 20.82 -3.71 0.50
C GLY A 38 19.70 -3.63 1.53
N GLN A 39 18.62 -2.94 1.18
CA GLN A 39 17.39 -3.04 1.91
C GLN A 39 16.87 -4.40 1.51
N GLU A 40 17.05 -5.39 2.41
CA GLU A 40 16.57 -6.73 2.16
C GLU A 40 15.09 -6.66 1.76
N PRO A 41 14.64 -7.44 0.76
CA PRO A 41 13.27 -7.37 0.25
C PRO A 41 12.20 -7.44 1.35
N GLY A 42 12.50 -8.10 2.49
CA GLY A 42 11.62 -8.13 3.66
C GLY A 42 11.40 -6.78 4.34
N GLN A 43 12.41 -5.91 4.46
CA GLN A 43 12.27 -4.60 5.13
C GLN A 43 11.42 -3.61 4.34
N ASN A 44 11.52 -3.63 3.01
CA ASN A 44 10.71 -2.78 2.13
C ASN A 44 9.23 -3.17 2.17
N ASP A 45 8.94 -4.46 2.21
CA ASP A 45 7.56 -4.95 2.29
C ASP A 45 6.93 -4.67 3.66
N GLU A 46 7.67 -4.77 4.76
CA GLU A 46 7.16 -4.37 6.08
C GLU A 46 6.87 -2.86 6.16
N ALA A 47 7.76 -2.01 5.64
CA ALA A 47 7.53 -0.58 5.59
C ALA A 47 6.31 -0.23 4.72
N ALA A 48 6.16 -0.91 3.57
CA ALA A 48 5.00 -0.75 2.70
C ALA A 48 3.68 -1.18 3.39
N ARG A 49 3.70 -2.25 4.19
CA ARG A 49 2.54 -2.69 4.98
C ARG A 49 2.15 -1.66 6.04
N ARG A 50 3.12 -1.13 6.79
CA ARG A 50 2.84 -0.09 7.80
C ARG A 50 2.25 1.17 7.15
N GLN A 51 2.81 1.61 6.04
CA GLN A 51 2.30 2.76 5.30
C GLN A 51 0.90 2.50 4.71
N TRP A 52 0.62 1.27 4.30
CA TRP A 52 -0.72 0.85 3.87
C TRP A 52 -1.73 0.95 5.03
N ASP A 53 -1.39 0.44 6.21
CA ASP A 53 -2.27 0.48 7.38
C ASP A 53 -2.55 1.91 7.85
N GLU A 54 -1.54 2.79 7.79
CA GLU A 54 -1.68 4.23 8.06
C GLU A 54 -2.64 4.88 7.05
N GLY A 55 -2.46 4.62 5.76
CA GLY A 55 -3.34 5.13 4.71
C GLY A 55 -4.78 4.66 4.85
N MET A 56 -5.00 3.40 5.22
CA MET A 56 -6.33 2.86 5.50
C MET A 56 -6.98 3.50 6.73
N THR A 57 -6.19 3.75 7.79
CA THR A 57 -6.67 4.42 9.00
C THR A 57 -7.10 5.86 8.68
N ALA A 58 -6.27 6.61 7.95
CA ALA A 58 -6.58 7.97 7.51
C ALA A 58 -7.85 7.99 6.63
N PHE A 59 -7.97 7.05 5.69
CA PHE A 59 -9.15 6.94 4.82
C PHE A 59 -10.44 6.71 5.63
N GLN A 60 -10.40 5.83 6.63
CA GLN A 60 -11.55 5.54 7.49
C GLN A 60 -11.94 6.72 8.38
N GLN A 61 -10.98 7.57 8.73
CA GLN A 61 -11.22 8.81 9.49
C GLN A 61 -11.70 9.98 8.63
N GLY A 62 -11.74 9.81 7.30
CA GLY A 62 -12.10 10.86 6.35
C GLY A 62 -10.94 11.81 5.99
N ASP A 63 -9.72 11.54 6.47
CA ASP A 63 -8.51 12.28 6.06
C ASP A 63 -7.99 11.71 4.73
N TYR A 64 -8.67 12.11 3.66
CA TYR A 64 -8.37 11.65 2.31
C TYR A 64 -7.04 12.16 1.77
N GLU A 65 -6.57 13.35 2.19
CA GLU A 65 -5.29 13.89 1.74
C GLU A 65 -4.10 13.09 2.30
N THR A 66 -4.16 12.72 3.58
CA THR A 66 -3.14 11.84 4.18
C THR A 66 -3.23 10.44 3.59
N ALA A 67 -4.43 9.90 3.40
CA ALA A 67 -4.63 8.60 2.75
C ALA A 67 -4.01 8.55 1.34
N GLN A 68 -4.24 9.59 0.52
CA GLN A 68 -3.69 9.70 -0.82
C GLN A 68 -2.15 9.63 -0.80
N ARG A 69 -1.50 10.42 0.07
CA ARG A 69 -0.04 10.42 0.19
C ARG A 69 0.50 9.05 0.57
N CYS A 70 -0.15 8.38 1.53
CA CYS A 70 0.23 7.03 1.95
C CYS A 70 0.15 6.03 0.79
N PHE A 71 -1.00 5.98 0.09
CA PHE A 71 -1.20 5.04 -1.02
C PHE A 71 -0.29 5.33 -2.21
N GLU A 72 0.04 6.60 -2.47
CA GLU A 72 1.01 6.98 -3.50
C GLU A 72 2.43 6.45 -3.18
N VAL A 73 2.84 6.53 -1.91
CA VAL A 73 4.13 5.95 -1.49
C VAL A 73 4.12 4.43 -1.63
N VAL A 74 3.06 3.76 -1.16
CA VAL A 74 2.97 2.29 -1.21
C VAL A 74 2.93 1.78 -2.65
N SER A 75 2.13 2.40 -3.53
CA SER A 75 2.03 1.99 -4.94
C SER A 75 3.35 2.09 -5.70
N LYS A 76 4.24 3.02 -5.32
CA LYS A 76 5.55 3.19 -5.96
C LYS A 76 6.65 2.32 -5.35
N ARG A 77 6.60 2.04 -4.04
CA ARG A 77 7.72 1.43 -3.29
C ARG A 77 7.50 -0.03 -2.90
N ALA A 78 6.27 -0.52 -2.88
CA ALA A 78 6.01 -1.90 -2.50
C ALA A 78 6.63 -2.88 -3.50
N VAL A 79 7.42 -3.85 -2.99
CA VAL A 79 7.98 -4.93 -3.80
C VAL A 79 6.89 -5.95 -4.09
N ASN A 80 6.08 -6.28 -3.08
CA ASN A 80 4.93 -7.16 -3.24
C ASN A 80 3.88 -6.58 -4.21
N GLU A 81 3.68 -7.25 -5.36
CA GLU A 81 2.70 -6.85 -6.38
C GLU A 81 1.26 -6.78 -5.86
N GLY A 82 0.88 -7.66 -4.94
CA GLY A 82 -0.45 -7.65 -4.33
C GLY A 82 -0.70 -6.37 -3.53
N ILE A 83 0.27 -5.94 -2.74
CA ILE A 83 0.19 -4.71 -1.94
C ILE A 83 0.21 -3.48 -2.85
N ARG A 84 1.13 -3.44 -3.81
CA ARG A 84 1.23 -2.36 -4.81
C ARG A 84 -0.09 -2.16 -5.56
N ARG A 85 -0.71 -3.25 -6.02
CA ARG A 85 -2.01 -3.20 -6.69
C ARG A 85 -3.13 -2.72 -5.78
N LYS A 86 -3.19 -3.19 -4.53
CA LYS A 86 -4.17 -2.69 -3.55
C LYS A 86 -4.00 -1.19 -3.31
N ALA A 87 -2.76 -0.72 -3.21
CA ALA A 87 -2.45 0.70 -3.06
C ALA A 87 -2.86 1.53 -4.30
N LEU A 88 -2.66 1.02 -5.52
CA LEU A 88 -3.12 1.70 -6.74
C LEU A 88 -4.65 1.83 -6.78
N TYR A 89 -5.37 0.77 -6.39
CA TYR A 89 -6.82 0.83 -6.27
C TYR A 89 -7.27 1.90 -5.27
N ALA A 90 -6.72 1.84 -4.05
CA ALA A 90 -7.05 2.78 -3.00
C ALA A 90 -6.72 4.22 -3.41
N LEU A 91 -5.55 4.43 -4.04
CA LEU A 91 -5.14 5.74 -4.57
C LEU A 91 -6.11 6.28 -5.62
N ALA A 92 -6.60 5.43 -6.54
CA ALA A 92 -7.60 5.83 -7.53
C ALA A 92 -8.90 6.26 -6.85
N CYS A 93 -9.40 5.48 -5.88
CA CYS A 93 -10.60 5.83 -5.11
C CYS A 93 -10.44 7.15 -4.34
N THR A 94 -9.31 7.35 -3.67
CA THR A 94 -9.06 8.58 -2.91
C THR A 94 -8.95 9.80 -3.83
N ARG A 95 -8.32 9.67 -5.00
CA ARG A 95 -8.27 10.76 -5.98
C ARG A 95 -9.62 11.07 -6.62
N LEU A 96 -10.47 10.06 -6.83
CA LEU A 96 -11.85 10.28 -7.28
C LEU A 96 -12.65 11.07 -6.24
N LEU A 97 -12.46 10.78 -4.94
CA LEU A 97 -13.10 11.52 -3.84
C LEU A 97 -12.60 12.96 -3.70
N LEU A 98 -11.32 13.21 -3.98
CA LEU A 98 -10.68 14.52 -3.86
C LEU A 98 -10.77 15.37 -5.13
N ALA A 99 -11.24 14.80 -6.25
CA ALA A 99 -11.29 15.49 -7.53
C ALA A 99 -12.22 16.70 -7.47
N GLN A 100 -11.69 17.89 -7.75
CA GLN A 100 -12.46 19.14 -7.80
C GLN A 100 -12.68 19.62 -9.24
N THR A 101 -11.84 19.14 -10.16
CA THR A 101 -11.87 19.51 -11.57
C THR A 101 -12.01 18.28 -12.48
N GLU A 102 -12.41 18.50 -13.72
CA GLU A 102 -12.43 17.46 -14.77
C GLU A 102 -11.05 16.83 -14.93
N ALA A 103 -10.00 17.66 -14.90
CA ALA A 103 -8.64 17.19 -15.02
C ALA A 103 -8.26 16.22 -13.89
N ASP A 104 -8.61 16.55 -12.64
CA ASP A 104 -8.35 15.69 -11.48
C ASP A 104 -9.12 14.37 -11.59
N TYR A 105 -10.38 14.45 -12.02
CA TYR A 105 -11.24 13.28 -12.19
C TYR A 105 -10.70 12.33 -13.26
N GLN A 106 -10.33 12.87 -14.43
CA GLN A 106 -9.72 12.10 -15.51
C GLN A 106 -8.37 11.48 -15.10
N ALA A 107 -7.55 12.22 -14.33
CA ALA A 107 -6.30 11.68 -13.79
C ALA A 107 -6.56 10.50 -12.83
N ALA A 108 -7.63 10.55 -12.03
CA ALA A 108 -8.03 9.47 -11.15
C ALA A 108 -8.57 8.25 -11.94
N LEU A 109 -9.35 8.47 -13.01
CA LEU A 109 -9.78 7.40 -13.92
C LEU A 109 -8.62 6.73 -14.64
N HIS A 110 -7.57 7.48 -15.00
CA HIS A 110 -6.37 6.90 -15.59
C HIS A 110 -5.67 5.93 -14.62
N LEU A 111 -5.57 6.31 -13.34
CA LEU A 111 -5.05 5.42 -12.28
C LEU A 111 -5.92 4.18 -12.08
N TRP A 112 -7.25 4.33 -12.15
CA TRP A 112 -8.17 3.21 -12.12
C TRP A 112 -7.94 2.26 -13.30
N GLY A 113 -7.74 2.79 -14.50
CA GLY A 113 -7.41 2.02 -15.70
C GLY A 113 -6.10 1.25 -15.55
N LEU A 114 -5.06 1.89 -14.99
CA LEU A 114 -3.78 1.24 -14.70
C LEU A 114 -3.97 0.09 -13.69
N TRP A 115 -4.74 0.32 -12.62
CA TRP A 115 -5.07 -0.75 -11.68
C TRP A 115 -5.78 -1.93 -12.35
N ASN A 116 -6.75 -1.65 -13.22
CA ASN A 116 -7.52 -2.67 -13.94
C ASN A 116 -6.61 -3.56 -14.81
N GLN A 117 -5.60 -2.99 -15.48
CA GLN A 117 -4.63 -3.76 -16.26
C GLN A 117 -3.76 -4.69 -15.42
N LEU A 118 -3.51 -4.32 -14.15
CA LEU A 118 -2.73 -5.11 -13.20
C LEU A 118 -3.59 -6.12 -12.42
N ALA A 119 -4.92 -6.01 -12.50
CA ALA A 119 -5.84 -6.88 -11.79
C ALA A 119 -5.77 -8.32 -12.33
N PRO A 120 -5.78 -9.34 -11.45
CA PRO A 120 -5.81 -10.72 -11.89
C PRO A 120 -7.12 -11.00 -12.66
N ALA A 121 -7.04 -11.88 -13.66
CA ALA A 121 -8.21 -12.20 -14.50
C ALA A 121 -9.40 -12.72 -13.68
N LYS A 122 -9.11 -13.59 -12.68
CA LYS A 122 -10.10 -14.10 -11.73
C LYS A 122 -9.85 -13.47 -10.36
N LEU A 123 -10.85 -12.75 -9.88
CA LEU A 123 -10.98 -12.32 -8.49
C LEU A 123 -11.86 -13.35 -7.77
N SER A 124 -11.52 -13.70 -6.53
CA SER A 124 -12.25 -14.71 -5.76
C SER A 124 -13.56 -14.20 -5.16
N GLU A 125 -13.78 -12.88 -5.20
CA GLU A 125 -14.92 -12.19 -4.57
C GLU A 125 -15.50 -11.15 -5.55
N GLU A 126 -15.95 -10.01 -5.03
CA GLU A 126 -16.42 -8.87 -5.79
C GLU A 126 -15.39 -8.41 -6.84
N ASP A 127 -15.90 -8.01 -8.00
CA ASP A 127 -15.08 -7.49 -9.10
C ASP A 127 -15.22 -5.96 -9.20
N PRO A 128 -14.24 -5.18 -8.70
CA PRO A 128 -14.34 -3.73 -8.73
C PRO A 128 -14.37 -3.19 -10.16
N ARG A 129 -13.94 -3.96 -11.19
CA ARG A 129 -13.99 -3.54 -12.59
C ARG A 129 -15.40 -3.22 -13.06
N MET A 130 -16.42 -3.79 -12.42
CA MET A 130 -17.82 -3.46 -12.67
C MET A 130 -18.14 -1.99 -12.37
N MET A 131 -17.47 -1.38 -11.39
CA MET A 131 -17.60 0.05 -11.10
C MET A 131 -16.96 0.93 -12.15
N GLY A 132 -15.91 0.46 -12.84
CA GLY A 132 -15.23 1.22 -13.88
C GLY A 132 -16.16 1.69 -15.01
N LEU A 133 -17.22 0.93 -15.31
CA LEU A 133 -18.21 1.29 -16.33
C LEU A 133 -19.17 2.40 -15.87
N LEU A 134 -19.34 2.56 -14.56
CA LEU A 134 -20.23 3.55 -13.96
C LEU A 134 -19.52 4.87 -13.72
N LEU A 135 -18.23 4.85 -13.36
CA LEU A 135 -17.48 6.05 -12.97
C LEU A 135 -17.61 7.20 -14.00
N PRO A 136 -17.33 7.02 -15.30
CA PRO A 136 -17.45 8.12 -16.28
C PRO A 136 -18.87 8.71 -16.40
N ARG A 137 -19.89 7.87 -16.16
CA ARG A 137 -21.30 8.27 -16.22
C ARG A 137 -21.72 9.07 -15.00
N LEU A 138 -21.21 8.72 -13.82
CA LEU A 138 -21.48 9.44 -12.58
C LEU A 138 -20.95 10.87 -12.66
N TYR A 139 -19.76 11.05 -13.23
CA TYR A 139 -19.15 12.37 -13.33
C TYR A 139 -19.86 13.31 -14.32
N SER A 140 -20.25 12.78 -15.48
CA SER A 140 -20.99 13.54 -16.50
C SER A 140 -22.35 14.03 -15.98
N ALA A 141 -22.98 13.27 -15.08
CA ALA A 141 -24.24 13.65 -14.46
C ALA A 141 -24.11 14.82 -13.47
N GLU A 142 -22.93 15.06 -12.91
CA GLU A 142 -22.68 16.18 -12.00
C GLU A 142 -22.33 17.47 -12.76
N LEU A 143 -21.56 17.38 -13.84
CA LEU A 143 -21.22 18.53 -14.69
C LEU A 143 -22.44 19.16 -15.37
N THR A 144 -23.43 18.35 -15.74
CA THR A 144 -24.67 18.86 -16.36
C THR A 144 -25.60 19.59 -15.38
N LYS A 145 -25.30 19.56 -14.07
CA LYS A 145 -26.06 20.30 -13.05
C LYS A 145 -25.47 21.66 -12.68
N ALA A 146 -24.27 22.01 -13.15
CA ALA A 146 -23.66 23.31 -12.89
C ALA A 146 -23.63 24.12 -14.20
N THR A 147 -24.56 25.07 -14.46
CA THR A 147 -24.40 26.53 -14.16
C THR A 147 -25.49 27.33 -14.98
N PRO A 148 -25.96 28.58 -14.65
CA PRO A 148 -25.58 29.50 -13.55
C PRO A 148 -26.68 30.07 -12.61
N ALA A 149 -26.18 30.46 -11.42
CA ALA A 149 -26.53 31.61 -10.56
C ALA A 149 -27.83 31.61 -9.72
N THR A 150 -27.70 31.33 -8.42
CA THR A 150 -28.11 32.22 -7.30
C THR A 150 -27.47 31.67 -6.00
N PRO A 151 -26.88 32.50 -5.13
CA PRO A 151 -26.37 32.03 -3.84
C PRO A 151 -27.53 31.88 -2.86
N SER A 152 -28.06 30.66 -2.70
CA SER A 152 -29.04 30.35 -1.67
C SER A 152 -28.49 29.28 -0.73
N SER A 153 -28.04 29.78 0.43
CA SER A 153 -28.21 29.18 1.76
C SER A 153 -28.51 27.68 1.81
N PHE A 154 -27.51 26.89 2.20
CA PHE A 154 -27.72 25.55 2.73
C PHE A 154 -28.61 25.60 3.97
N GLN A 155 -29.81 25.02 3.88
CA GLN A 155 -30.51 24.42 5.02
C GLN A 155 -30.86 22.96 4.69
N PRO A 156 -30.68 22.01 5.63
CA PRO A 156 -31.06 20.63 5.42
C PRO A 156 -32.50 20.40 5.90
N ALA A 157 -33.39 19.97 5.00
CA ALA A 157 -34.70 19.45 5.37
C ALA A 157 -35.11 18.27 4.47
N SER A 158 -34.86 17.07 4.99
CA SER A 158 -35.82 15.97 5.19
C SER A 158 -37.01 15.80 4.20
N LYS A 159 -37.03 14.58 3.64
CA LYS A 159 -38.18 13.69 3.29
C LYS A 159 -38.88 13.82 1.93
N SER A 160 -38.74 12.75 1.14
CA SER A 160 -39.80 12.06 0.38
C SER A 160 -39.22 10.69 -0.02
N GLY A 161 -39.83 9.51 0.15
CA GLY A 161 -41.25 9.17 0.14
C GLY A 161 -41.49 8.18 -1.00
N GLY A 162 -41.16 6.90 -0.80
CA GLY A 162 -41.46 5.81 -1.75
C GLY A 162 -40.59 4.56 -1.56
N ASN A 163 -41.22 3.38 -1.44
CA ASN A 163 -40.65 2.03 -1.30
C ASN A 163 -40.33 1.54 0.14
N GLN A 164 -41.36 1.42 0.99
CA GLN A 164 -41.19 0.95 2.38
C GLN A 164 -41.38 -0.58 2.60
N THR A 165 -41.82 -1.37 1.62
CA THR A 165 -42.09 -2.81 1.86
C THR A 165 -40.97 -3.76 1.42
N VAL A 166 -40.11 -3.36 0.47
CA VAL A 166 -38.98 -4.21 0.02
C VAL A 166 -37.73 -4.02 0.88
N LYS A 167 -37.55 -2.84 1.49
CA LYS A 167 -36.36 -2.50 2.31
C LYS A 167 -36.35 -3.22 3.66
N VAL A 168 -37.53 -3.36 4.29
CA VAL A 168 -37.69 -3.96 5.63
C VAL A 168 -37.40 -5.47 5.65
N VAL A 169 -37.65 -6.20 4.56
CA VAL A 169 -37.36 -7.65 4.48
C VAL A 169 -35.86 -7.90 4.28
N ARG A 170 -35.19 -7.04 3.51
CA ARG A 170 -33.74 -7.16 3.23
C ARG A 170 -32.89 -6.76 4.45
N ASP A 171 -33.34 -5.80 5.24
CA ASP A 171 -32.66 -5.40 6.48
C ASP A 171 -32.70 -6.50 7.55
N ARG A 172 -33.79 -7.29 7.64
CA ARG A 172 -33.90 -8.40 8.61
C ARG A 172 -32.99 -9.57 8.31
N GLU A 173 -32.82 -9.94 7.04
CA GLU A 173 -31.92 -11.04 6.66
C GLU A 173 -30.46 -10.64 6.84
N CYS A 174 -30.12 -9.38 6.56
CA CYS A 174 -28.80 -8.82 6.84
C CYS A 174 -28.48 -8.85 8.34
N GLU A 175 -29.44 -8.45 9.19
CA GLU A 175 -29.26 -8.48 10.65
C GLU A 175 -29.13 -9.91 11.19
N ARG A 176 -29.83 -10.88 10.59
CA ARG A 176 -29.73 -12.29 10.94
C ARG A 176 -28.35 -12.87 10.61
N GLN A 177 -27.84 -12.60 9.42
CA GLN A 177 -26.50 -13.03 9.00
C GLN A 177 -25.40 -12.40 9.85
N LEU A 178 -25.57 -11.13 10.23
CA LEU A 178 -24.63 -10.45 11.12
C LEU A 178 -24.57 -11.15 12.49
N ARG A 179 -25.73 -11.51 13.05
CA ARG A 179 -25.82 -12.24 14.33
C ARG A 179 -25.25 -13.65 14.24
N GLU A 180 -25.48 -14.36 13.13
CA GLU A 180 -24.93 -15.70 12.90
C GLU A 180 -23.39 -15.65 12.80
N SER A 181 -22.85 -14.69 12.04
CA SER A 181 -21.40 -14.47 11.94
C SER A 181 -20.78 -14.09 13.29
N ASP A 182 -21.42 -13.21 14.07
CA ASP A 182 -20.94 -12.84 15.41
C ASP A 182 -20.92 -14.04 16.37
N GLN A 183 -21.91 -14.93 16.29
CA GLN A 183 -21.92 -16.16 17.07
C GLN A 183 -20.76 -17.09 16.69
N GLU A 184 -20.45 -17.20 15.40
CA GLU A 184 -19.32 -18.00 14.92
C GLU A 184 -17.97 -17.41 15.36
N VAL A 185 -17.82 -16.09 15.27
CA VAL A 185 -16.65 -15.38 15.80
C VAL A 185 -16.49 -15.61 17.30
N GLN A 186 -17.57 -15.57 18.08
CA GLN A 186 -17.51 -15.87 19.51
C GLN A 186 -17.13 -17.34 19.77
N ARG A 187 -17.66 -18.28 18.99
CA ARG A 187 -17.33 -19.70 19.10
C ARG A 187 -15.85 -19.94 18.85
N LEU A 188 -15.32 -19.40 17.76
CA LEU A 188 -13.90 -19.51 17.39
C LEU A 188 -13.01 -18.83 18.44
N LYS A 189 -13.39 -17.65 18.97
CA LYS A 189 -12.65 -16.99 20.06
C LYS A 189 -12.57 -17.85 21.32
N ARG A 190 -13.66 -18.56 21.69
CA ARG A 190 -13.64 -19.50 22.83
C ARG A 190 -12.69 -20.66 22.57
N GLN A 191 -12.74 -21.25 21.37
CA GLN A 191 -11.83 -22.34 20.98
C GLN A 191 -10.36 -21.91 21.03
N ILE A 192 -10.02 -20.72 20.52
CA ILE A 192 -8.66 -20.17 20.60
C ILE A 192 -8.21 -20.02 22.05
N ARG A 193 -9.08 -19.53 22.95
CA ARG A 193 -8.76 -19.42 24.38
C ARG A 193 -8.50 -20.78 25.01
N THR A 194 -9.34 -21.78 24.72
CA THR A 194 -9.16 -23.14 25.23
C THR A 194 -7.85 -23.77 24.74
N LEU A 195 -7.55 -23.63 23.45
CA LEU A 195 -6.30 -24.16 22.87
C LEU A 195 -5.07 -23.48 23.47
N ARG A 196 -5.12 -22.16 23.69
CA ARG A 196 -4.03 -21.45 24.40
C ARG A 196 -3.82 -21.98 25.81
N LEU A 197 -4.89 -22.17 26.58
CA LEU A 197 -4.79 -22.76 27.92
C LEU A 197 -4.19 -24.17 27.90
N GLN A 198 -4.51 -24.99 26.89
CA GLN A 198 -3.92 -26.31 26.72
C GLN A 198 -2.42 -26.24 26.40
N ILE A 199 -2.02 -25.31 25.53
CA ILE A 199 -0.60 -25.08 25.21
C ILE A 199 0.15 -24.64 26.46
N ASP A 200 -0.36 -23.66 27.19
CA ASP A 200 0.26 -23.16 28.43
C ASP A 200 0.40 -24.27 29.49
N ALA A 201 -0.61 -25.14 29.62
CA ALA A 201 -0.55 -26.28 30.52
C ALA A 201 0.53 -27.31 30.10
N LEU A 202 0.62 -27.61 28.80
CA LEU A 202 1.66 -28.51 28.27
C LEU A 202 3.07 -27.92 28.46
N GLU A 203 3.23 -26.62 28.24
CA GLU A 203 4.50 -25.92 28.49
C GLU A 203 4.90 -25.94 29.96
N ALA A 204 3.93 -25.75 30.87
CA ALA A 204 4.17 -25.82 32.32
C ALA A 204 4.60 -27.23 32.75
N ILE A 205 3.96 -28.28 32.20
CA ILE A 205 4.37 -29.67 32.43
C ILE A 205 5.79 -29.89 31.92
N HIS A 206 6.11 -29.39 30.73
CA HIS A 206 7.44 -29.53 30.16
C HIS A 206 8.52 -28.88 31.04
N ARG A 207 8.28 -27.67 31.56
CA ARG A 207 9.21 -27.01 32.51
C ARG A 207 9.43 -27.84 33.77
N LYS A 208 8.36 -28.35 34.39
CA LYS A 208 8.47 -29.20 35.59
C LYS A 208 9.27 -30.47 35.35
N ILE A 209 9.14 -31.09 34.17
CA ILE A 209 9.93 -32.28 33.81
C ILE A 209 11.41 -31.91 33.68
N GLN A 210 11.73 -30.77 33.05
CA GLN A 210 13.11 -30.31 32.89
C GLN A 210 13.77 -29.98 34.23
N GLU A 211 13.04 -29.35 35.15
CA GLU A 211 13.53 -29.05 36.52
C GLU A 211 13.82 -30.34 37.29
N LYS A 212 12.87 -31.29 37.33
CA LYS A 212 13.08 -32.59 37.98
C LYS A 212 14.22 -33.39 37.36
N LYS A 213 14.40 -33.33 36.04
CA LYS A 213 15.52 -34.01 35.37
C LYS A 213 16.87 -33.45 35.81
N LYS A 214 16.96 -32.13 36.02
CA LYS A 214 18.17 -31.47 36.53
C LYS A 214 18.47 -31.87 37.97
N GLU A 215 17.46 -31.89 38.83
CA GLU A 215 17.59 -32.31 40.25
C GLU A 215 18.11 -33.75 40.38
N VAL A 216 17.64 -34.68 39.53
CA VAL A 216 18.08 -36.09 39.53
C VAL A 216 19.48 -36.27 38.92
N SER A 217 19.97 -35.31 38.13
CA SER A 217 21.28 -35.38 37.45
C SER A 217 22.42 -34.69 38.23
N THR A 218 22.12 -34.04 39.35
CA THR A 218 23.10 -33.52 40.30
C THR A 218 23.20 -34.48 41.50
N PRO A 219 24.24 -35.33 41.59
CA PRO A 219 24.54 -36.12 42.78
C PRO A 219 25.12 -35.28 43.92
#